data_AF-A0A2Y9LM71-F1
#
_entry.id   AF-A0A2Y9LM71-F1
#
_cell.length_a   1.000
_cell.length_b   1.000
_cell.length_c   1.000
_cell.angle_alpha   90.00
_cell.angle_beta   90.00
_cell.angle_gamma   90.00
#
_symmetry.space_group_name_H-M   'P 1'
#
loop_
_entity.id
_entity.type
_entity.pdbx_description
1 polymer ?
#
loop_
_entity_poly.entity_id
_entity_poly.type
_entity_poly.pdbx_seq_one_letter_code
_entity_poly.pdbx_strand_id
1 'polypeptide(L)'
;MEGEELERENVEQEALEGIDEKPEKVEEQEESEEAVCGAKKRVVPGIVYLGHLPPRFRPLHVRNLLSAYGEVGRVFFQPEDGFVRRKKKAAAASTAGGKKRSKYSKDYTEGWVEFRDKRIAKRVAASLHNTPMGARKRSPFRYDLWNLKYLHRFTWSHLSEHLAFERQVRRQRLRAEVAQAKRETDFYLRSVERGQRFLAAEEDSARPNGTWTFAQRPTEQELRARKAARPGGRERARLANAQDQARSNRGLLAKIFGAPPPSESMEEP
;
A
#
# COMPACT_ATOMS: atom_id res chain seq x y z
N MET A 1 -22.61 9.16 -27.55
CA MET A 1 -22.18 7.76 -27.57
C MET A 1 -20.67 7.58 -27.70
N GLU A 2 -19.87 8.65 -27.75
CA GLU A 2 -18.40 8.54 -27.90
C GLU A 2 -17.63 8.58 -26.55
N GLY A 3 -18.30 8.90 -25.44
CA GLY A 3 -17.66 8.99 -24.11
C GLY A 3 -17.51 7.65 -23.39
N GLU A 4 -18.35 6.67 -23.70
CA GLU A 4 -18.30 5.34 -23.05
C GLU A 4 -17.25 4.41 -23.68
N GLU A 5 -16.81 4.70 -24.92
CA GLU A 5 -15.76 3.93 -25.60
C GLU A 5 -14.37 4.27 -25.06
N LEU A 6 -14.12 5.54 -24.74
CA LEU A 6 -12.83 6.01 -24.17
C LEU A 6 -12.60 5.52 -22.73
N GLU A 7 -13.66 5.34 -21.93
CA GLU A 7 -13.55 4.79 -20.58
C GLU A 7 -13.31 3.27 -20.60
N ARG A 8 -13.82 2.55 -21.61
CA ARG A 8 -13.55 1.11 -21.79
C ARG A 8 -12.12 0.85 -22.26
N GLU A 9 -11.61 1.66 -23.18
CA GLU A 9 -10.20 1.55 -23.63
C GLU A 9 -9.21 1.80 -22.50
N ASN A 10 -9.52 2.68 -21.55
CA ASN A 10 -8.65 2.97 -20.40
C ASN A 10 -8.67 1.87 -19.33
N VAL A 11 -9.81 1.17 -19.16
CA VAL A 11 -9.93 0.02 -18.25
C VAL A 11 -9.30 -1.25 -18.85
N GLU A 12 -9.34 -1.42 -20.18
CA GLU A 12 -8.64 -2.52 -20.86
C GLU A 12 -7.11 -2.33 -20.90
N GLN A 13 -6.61 -1.09 -20.92
CA GLN A 13 -5.16 -0.82 -20.85
C GLN A 13 -4.57 -1.04 -19.45
N GLU A 14 -5.32 -0.81 -18.36
CA GLU A 14 -4.82 -1.09 -17.00
C GLU A 14 -4.86 -2.59 -16.61
N ALA A 15 -5.59 -3.42 -17.36
CA ALA A 15 -5.75 -4.85 -17.07
C ALA A 15 -4.70 -5.77 -17.74
N LEU A 16 -3.84 -5.24 -18.64
CA LEU A 16 -2.93 -6.05 -19.45
C LEU A 16 -1.44 -6.02 -19.05
N GLU A 17 -1.06 -5.35 -17.96
CA GLU A 17 0.32 -5.41 -17.40
C GLU A 17 0.45 -6.45 -16.26
N GLY A 18 -0.15 -7.63 -16.47
CA GLY A 18 -0.05 -8.78 -15.58
C GLY A 18 0.50 -10.00 -16.32
N ILE A 19 1.70 -9.89 -16.89
CA ILE A 19 2.39 -11.03 -17.50
C ILE A 19 3.15 -11.80 -16.41
N ASP A 20 2.70 -13.04 -16.28
CA ASP A 20 3.21 -14.17 -15.53
C ASP A 20 4.71 -14.43 -15.82
N GLU A 21 5.59 -14.23 -14.83
CA GLU A 21 6.95 -14.77 -14.84
C GLU A 21 7.07 -15.85 -13.75
N LYS A 22 6.77 -17.10 -14.15
CA LYS A 22 7.39 -18.28 -13.54
C LYS A 22 8.88 -18.30 -13.90
N PRO A 23 9.81 -18.41 -12.94
CA PRO A 23 11.19 -18.69 -13.29
C PRO A 23 11.33 -20.18 -13.60
N GLU A 24 11.48 -20.48 -14.89
CA GLU A 24 12.04 -21.75 -15.33
C GLU A 24 13.50 -21.87 -14.89
N LYS A 25 13.80 -23.09 -14.48
CA LYS A 25 15.10 -23.63 -14.13
C LYS A 25 15.73 -24.11 -15.44
N VAL A 26 17.06 -24.00 -15.54
CA VAL A 26 18.00 -24.70 -16.44
C VAL A 26 18.83 -23.72 -17.31
N GLU A 27 20.13 -23.68 -16.95
CA GLU A 27 21.35 -23.38 -17.74
C GLU A 27 21.58 -21.93 -18.23
N GLU A 28 22.75 -21.30 -18.11
CA GLU A 28 24.16 -21.76 -18.14
C GLU A 28 24.98 -20.98 -17.08
N GLN A 29 25.77 -21.62 -16.21
CA GLN A 29 27.09 -22.20 -16.51
C GLN A 29 28.14 -21.15 -16.98
N GLU A 30 28.45 -20.14 -16.16
CA GLU A 30 29.73 -19.39 -16.28
C GLU A 30 30.35 -18.97 -14.92
N GLU A 31 29.87 -19.45 -13.77
CA GLU A 31 30.45 -19.07 -12.46
C GLU A 31 30.91 -20.29 -11.63
N SER A 32 31.43 -21.32 -12.30
CA SER A 32 32.07 -22.47 -11.64
C SER A 32 33.57 -22.61 -11.88
N GLU A 33 34.24 -21.68 -12.58
CA GLU A 33 35.67 -21.85 -12.92
C GLU A 33 36.69 -21.02 -12.10
N GLU A 34 36.28 -20.29 -11.05
CA GLU A 34 37.26 -19.68 -10.11
C GLU A 34 37.18 -20.22 -8.67
N ALA A 35 36.57 -21.39 -8.47
CA ALA A 35 36.62 -22.12 -7.20
C ALA A 35 37.80 -23.10 -7.14
N VAL A 36 39.00 -22.68 -7.54
CA VAL A 36 40.24 -23.40 -7.24
C VAL A 36 41.22 -22.45 -6.55
N CYS A 37 41.19 -22.43 -5.21
CA CYS A 37 42.38 -22.58 -4.37
C CYS A 37 42.05 -22.38 -2.87
N GLY A 38 42.03 -23.51 -2.16
CA GLY A 38 42.35 -23.60 -0.73
C GLY A 38 41.19 -23.37 0.23
N ALA A 39 41.09 -24.25 1.24
CA ALA A 39 40.19 -24.20 2.39
C ALA A 39 40.34 -22.91 3.22
N LYS A 40 39.88 -21.78 2.68
CA LYS A 40 39.91 -20.49 3.35
C LYS A 40 38.65 -20.38 4.21
N LYS A 41 38.85 -20.16 5.52
CA LYS A 41 37.81 -19.87 6.51
C LYS A 41 36.77 -18.92 5.90
N ARG A 42 35.47 -19.22 6.05
CA ARG A 42 34.35 -18.42 5.50
C ARG A 42 34.60 -16.95 5.76
N VAL A 43 34.88 -16.20 4.71
CA VAL A 43 35.19 -14.79 4.85
C VAL A 43 33.89 -14.00 4.95
N VAL A 44 33.76 -13.22 6.02
CA VAL A 44 32.58 -12.40 6.26
C VAL A 44 32.75 -11.07 5.53
N PRO A 45 31.81 -10.69 4.65
CA PRO A 45 31.83 -9.42 3.97
C PRO A 45 31.68 -8.26 4.96
N GLY A 46 32.21 -7.10 4.59
CA GLY A 46 32.12 -5.88 5.39
C GLY A 46 31.74 -4.70 4.53
N ILE A 47 30.87 -3.83 5.06
CA ILE A 47 30.39 -2.65 4.34
C ILE A 47 31.06 -1.39 4.89
N VAL A 48 31.41 -0.51 3.97
CA VAL A 48 31.92 0.83 4.23
C VAL A 48 30.93 1.85 3.67
N TYR A 49 30.53 2.78 4.51
CA TYR A 49 29.71 3.93 4.17
C TYR A 49 30.59 5.08 3.69
N LEU A 50 30.16 5.73 2.61
CA LEU A 50 30.69 6.95 2.04
C LEU A 50 29.72 8.08 2.34
N GLY A 51 30.08 8.98 3.25
CA GLY A 51 29.21 10.10 3.63
C GLY A 51 29.29 11.30 2.70
N HIS A 52 30.34 11.40 1.89
CA HIS A 52 30.52 12.50 0.94
C HIS A 52 31.03 11.96 -0.40
N LEU A 53 30.34 12.31 -1.48
CA LEU A 53 30.71 11.94 -2.84
C LEU A 53 30.91 13.20 -3.69
N PRO A 54 32.04 13.32 -4.40
CA PRO A 54 32.29 14.45 -5.30
C PRO A 54 31.27 14.57 -6.44
N PRO A 55 31.13 15.76 -7.04
CA PRO A 55 30.31 15.93 -8.23
C PRO A 55 30.85 15.09 -9.39
N ARG A 56 29.94 14.40 -10.10
CA ARG A 56 30.26 13.44 -11.20
C ARG A 56 31.01 12.19 -10.77
N PHE A 57 31.03 11.89 -9.48
CA PHE A 57 31.59 10.65 -8.98
C PHE A 57 30.66 9.47 -9.29
N ARG A 58 31.19 8.38 -9.83
CA ARG A 58 30.40 7.21 -10.29
C ARG A 58 30.85 5.97 -9.53
N PRO A 59 29.98 4.96 -9.34
CA PRO A 59 30.34 3.72 -8.66
C PRO A 59 31.59 3.04 -9.24
N LEU A 60 31.79 3.14 -10.56
CA LEU A 60 32.96 2.61 -11.25
C LEU A 60 34.28 3.28 -10.78
N HIS A 61 34.27 4.59 -10.52
CA HIS A 61 35.45 5.30 -10.02
C HIS A 61 35.85 4.78 -8.64
N VAL A 62 34.88 4.54 -7.76
CA VAL A 62 35.14 3.97 -6.43
C VAL A 62 35.64 2.55 -6.52
N ARG A 63 35.05 1.72 -7.37
CA ARG A 63 35.55 0.36 -7.61
C ARG A 63 37.02 0.41 -8.02
N ASN A 64 37.39 1.25 -8.99
CA ASN A 64 38.77 1.34 -9.47
C ASN A 64 39.74 1.88 -8.40
N LEU A 65 39.33 2.88 -7.62
CA LEU A 65 40.16 3.46 -6.57
C LEU A 65 40.37 2.51 -5.39
N LEU A 66 39.31 1.81 -4.97
CA LEU A 66 39.34 0.91 -3.81
C LEU A 66 39.85 -0.50 -4.16
N SER A 67 39.84 -0.89 -5.44
CA SER A 67 40.38 -2.17 -5.92
C SER A 67 41.87 -2.34 -5.59
N ALA A 68 42.62 -1.25 -5.38
CA ALA A 68 44.02 -1.30 -4.97
C ALA A 68 44.22 -1.81 -3.53
N TYR A 69 43.18 -1.73 -2.67
CA TYR A 69 43.25 -2.11 -1.27
C TYR A 69 42.62 -3.48 -0.99
N GLY A 70 41.71 -3.93 -1.85
CA GLY A 70 41.13 -5.27 -1.81
C GLY A 70 39.96 -5.45 -2.76
N GLU A 71 39.38 -6.65 -2.73
CA GLU A 71 38.27 -7.03 -3.60
C GLU A 71 36.97 -6.33 -3.21
N VAL A 72 36.47 -5.50 -4.12
CA VAL A 72 35.21 -4.76 -3.98
C VAL A 72 34.07 -5.56 -4.59
N GLY A 73 33.06 -5.86 -3.78
CA GLY A 73 31.82 -6.53 -4.18
C GLY A 73 30.80 -5.54 -4.72
N ARG A 74 29.63 -5.46 -4.08
CA ARG A 74 28.53 -4.57 -4.50
C ARG A 74 28.80 -3.11 -4.11
N VAL A 75 28.36 -2.19 -4.96
CA VAL A 75 28.45 -0.75 -4.72
C VAL A 75 27.11 -0.10 -5.04
N PHE A 76 26.58 0.67 -4.10
CA PHE A 76 25.31 1.39 -4.26
C PHE A 76 25.52 2.83 -3.86
N PHE A 77 25.15 3.76 -4.74
CA PHE A 77 25.14 5.19 -4.43
C PHE A 77 23.71 5.69 -4.45
N GLN A 78 23.33 6.40 -3.39
CA GLN A 78 22.03 7.03 -3.29
C GLN A 78 22.03 8.29 -4.17
N PRO A 79 21.17 8.33 -5.20
CA PRO A 79 21.04 9.52 -6.02
C PRO A 79 20.49 10.65 -5.15
N GLU A 80 20.93 11.88 -5.44
CA GLU A 80 20.35 13.08 -4.84
C GLU A 80 18.83 13.13 -5.12
N ASP A 81 18.07 13.70 -4.18
CA ASP A 81 16.62 13.82 -4.31
C ASP A 81 16.22 14.48 -5.64
N GLY A 82 15.19 13.90 -6.27
CA GLY A 82 14.72 14.31 -7.58
C GLY A 82 14.26 15.76 -7.61
N PHE A 83 13.79 16.31 -6.49
CA PHE A 83 13.44 17.72 -6.37
C PHE A 83 14.67 18.63 -6.46
N VAL A 84 15.71 18.36 -5.67
CA VAL A 84 16.94 19.17 -5.67
C VAL A 84 17.62 19.09 -7.03
N ARG A 85 17.65 17.89 -7.63
CA ARG A 85 18.18 17.70 -8.99
C ARG A 85 17.42 18.53 -10.03
N ARG A 86 16.08 18.55 -9.97
CA ARG A 86 15.25 19.37 -10.88
C ARG A 86 15.50 20.86 -10.68
N LYS A 87 15.62 21.33 -9.43
CA LYS A 87 15.94 22.73 -9.10
C LYS A 87 17.31 23.14 -9.62
N LYS A 88 18.35 22.34 -9.39
CA LYS A 88 19.71 22.57 -9.94
C LYS A 88 19.70 22.62 -11.46
N LYS A 89 18.97 21.70 -12.12
CA LYS A 89 18.82 21.68 -13.57
C LYS A 89 18.11 22.94 -14.09
N ALA A 90 17.05 23.39 -13.41
CA ALA A 90 16.33 24.61 -13.77
C ALA A 90 17.21 25.86 -13.63
N ALA A 91 17.91 26.01 -12.49
CA ALA A 91 18.84 27.11 -12.25
C ALA A 91 20.00 27.12 -13.26
N ALA A 92 20.51 25.95 -13.63
CA ALA A 92 21.52 25.84 -14.66
C ALA A 92 21.01 26.20 -16.06
N ALA A 93 19.76 25.85 -16.37
CA ALA A 93 19.14 26.17 -17.64
C ALA A 93 18.90 27.68 -17.78
N SER A 94 18.55 28.38 -16.69
CA SER A 94 18.37 29.82 -16.69
C SER A 94 19.68 30.60 -16.84
N THR A 95 20.78 30.12 -16.25
CA THR A 95 22.06 30.84 -16.27
C THR A 95 22.90 30.59 -17.53
N ALA A 96 22.72 29.44 -18.20
CA ALA A 96 23.64 28.99 -19.26
C ALA A 96 23.09 29.03 -20.70
N GLY A 97 22.06 29.85 -20.99
CA GLY A 97 21.63 30.10 -22.37
C GLY A 97 21.18 28.84 -23.13
N GLY A 98 20.32 28.02 -22.51
CA GLY A 98 19.45 27.06 -23.20
C GLY A 98 20.07 25.78 -23.80
N LYS A 99 21.39 25.60 -23.91
CA LYS A 99 21.97 24.46 -24.68
C LYS A 99 22.90 23.49 -23.97
N LYS A 100 23.32 23.73 -22.71
CA LYS A 100 24.14 22.74 -21.99
C LYS A 100 23.29 21.71 -21.24
N ARG A 101 22.58 20.86 -21.99
CA ARG A 101 22.07 19.58 -21.44
C ARG A 101 23.30 18.79 -20.96
N SER A 102 23.24 18.20 -19.75
CA SER A 102 24.19 17.19 -19.26
C SER A 102 25.52 17.63 -18.58
N LYS A 103 25.72 18.88 -18.12
CA LYS A 103 26.88 19.14 -17.22
C LYS A 103 26.64 18.66 -15.77
N TYR A 104 25.39 18.60 -15.36
CA TYR A 104 24.93 18.10 -14.07
C TYR A 104 24.60 16.62 -14.24
N SER A 105 25.63 15.78 -14.12
CA SER A 105 25.43 14.33 -14.09
C SER A 105 24.63 13.95 -12.84
N LYS A 106 24.20 12.69 -12.72
CA LYS A 106 23.57 12.20 -11.47
C LYS A 106 24.57 12.39 -10.33
N ASP A 107 24.35 13.42 -9.53
CA ASP A 107 25.07 13.61 -8.28
C ASP A 107 24.49 12.64 -7.26
N TYR A 108 25.36 12.15 -6.40
CA TYR A 108 25.04 11.18 -5.37
C TYR A 108 25.33 11.81 -4.02
N THR A 109 24.46 11.59 -3.05
CA THR A 109 24.64 12.16 -1.70
C THR A 109 25.52 11.23 -0.87
N GLU A 110 25.18 9.94 -0.90
CA GLU A 110 25.75 8.92 -0.02
C GLU A 110 26.05 7.65 -0.81
N GLY A 111 26.94 6.82 -0.27
CA GLY A 111 27.31 5.55 -0.90
C GLY A 111 27.62 4.43 0.08
N TRP A 112 27.43 3.20 -0.35
CA TRP A 112 27.78 1.98 0.36
C TRP A 112 28.62 1.09 -0.55
N VAL A 113 29.74 0.64 -0.02
CA VAL A 113 30.67 -0.26 -0.69
C VAL A 113 30.84 -1.51 0.14
N GLU A 114 30.57 -2.65 -0.46
CA GLU A 114 30.85 -3.95 0.13
C GLU A 114 32.24 -4.42 -0.26
N PHE A 115 33.03 -4.82 0.73
CA PHE A 115 34.26 -5.57 0.54
C PHE A 115 34.02 -7.04 0.87
N ARG A 116 34.70 -7.93 0.14
CA ARG A 116 34.64 -9.37 0.40
C ARG A 116 35.09 -9.73 1.82
N ASP A 117 36.06 -8.97 2.35
CA ASP A 117 36.64 -9.16 3.68
C ASP A 117 36.38 -7.97 4.61
N LYS A 118 35.70 -8.20 5.74
CA LYS A 118 35.51 -7.16 6.77
C LYS A 118 36.80 -6.64 7.39
N ARG A 119 37.89 -7.42 7.35
CA ARG A 119 39.22 -6.99 7.85
C ARG A 119 39.80 -5.90 6.97
N ILE A 120 39.65 -6.05 5.66
CA ILE A 120 40.06 -5.05 4.67
C ILE A 120 39.17 -3.82 4.82
N ALA A 121 37.85 -3.99 4.92
CA ALA A 121 36.93 -2.88 5.13
C ALA A 121 37.30 -2.01 6.35
N LYS A 122 37.63 -2.64 7.49
CA LYS A 122 38.10 -1.92 8.70
C LYS A 122 39.41 -1.17 8.46
N ARG A 123 40.38 -1.80 7.80
CA ARG A 123 41.68 -1.17 7.49
C ARG A 123 41.51 0.01 6.55
N VAL A 124 40.76 -0.18 5.45
CA VAL A 124 40.43 0.85 4.47
C VAL A 124 39.76 2.03 5.15
N ALA A 125 38.73 1.80 5.97
CA ALA A 125 38.07 2.88 6.70
C ALA A 125 39.04 3.61 7.65
N ALA A 126 39.91 2.91 8.38
CA ALA A 126 40.86 3.55 9.28
C ALA A 126 41.98 4.32 8.56
N SER A 127 42.46 3.81 7.42
CA SER A 127 43.61 4.38 6.70
C SER A 127 43.23 5.45 5.69
N LEU A 128 42.08 5.31 5.02
CA LEU A 128 41.67 6.23 3.95
C LEU A 128 40.72 7.32 4.42
N HIS A 129 40.09 7.18 5.58
CA HIS A 129 39.24 8.26 6.11
C HIS A 129 40.04 9.56 6.27
N ASN A 130 39.50 10.67 5.77
CA ASN A 130 40.09 12.01 5.70
C ASN A 130 41.38 12.13 4.86
N THR A 131 41.64 11.18 3.96
CA THR A 131 42.76 11.28 3.00
C THR A 131 42.27 11.83 1.65
N PRO A 132 43.13 12.51 0.87
CA PRO A 132 42.74 12.99 -0.46
C PRO A 132 42.44 11.84 -1.41
N MET A 133 41.35 11.97 -2.19
CA MET A 133 40.87 10.94 -3.10
C MET A 133 41.83 10.62 -4.25
N GLY A 134 42.57 11.63 -4.70
CA GLY A 134 43.45 11.53 -5.87
C GLY A 134 44.90 11.86 -5.55
N ALA A 135 45.79 10.88 -5.72
CA ALA A 135 47.24 11.14 -5.75
C ALA A 135 47.67 11.85 -7.05
N ARG A 136 46.91 11.69 -8.15
CA ARG A 136 47.27 12.17 -9.50
C ARG A 136 47.01 13.67 -9.66
N LYS A 137 47.93 14.41 -10.32
CA LYS A 137 47.80 15.86 -10.55
C LYS A 137 46.61 16.25 -11.44
N ARG A 138 46.22 15.37 -12.37
CA ARG A 138 45.14 15.61 -13.33
C ARG A 138 43.81 14.95 -12.94
N SER A 139 43.70 14.34 -11.76
CA SER A 139 42.43 13.71 -11.36
C SER A 139 41.38 14.76 -10.99
N PRO A 140 40.12 14.62 -11.46
CA PRO A 140 39.03 15.54 -11.11
C PRO A 140 38.76 15.64 -9.61
N PHE A 141 39.07 14.58 -8.84
CA PHE A 141 38.74 14.42 -7.42
C PHE A 141 39.94 14.66 -6.50
N ARG A 142 40.92 15.47 -6.93
CA ARG A 142 42.18 15.69 -6.20
C ARG A 142 41.98 16.41 -4.87
N TYR A 143 41.12 17.42 -4.85
CA TYR A 143 40.91 18.28 -3.68
C TYR A 143 39.88 17.70 -2.71
N ASP A 144 39.13 16.69 -3.13
CA ASP A 144 38.13 16.07 -2.29
C ASP A 144 38.77 15.05 -1.35
N LEU A 145 38.24 14.98 -0.13
CA LEU A 145 38.67 14.04 0.89
C LEU A 145 37.73 12.85 0.96
N TRP A 146 38.28 11.68 1.22
CA TRP A 146 37.51 10.48 1.54
C TRP A 146 36.78 10.64 2.87
N ASN A 147 35.45 10.48 2.86
CA ASN A 147 34.66 10.35 4.08
C ASN A 147 34.13 8.91 4.20
N LEU A 148 34.94 8.04 4.79
CA LEU A 148 34.64 6.61 4.95
C LEU A 148 34.30 6.26 6.39
N LYS A 149 33.29 5.40 6.61
CA LYS A 149 32.97 4.82 7.91
C LYS A 149 32.67 3.34 7.76
N TYR A 150 33.33 2.49 8.53
CA TYR A 150 33.00 1.06 8.57
C TYR A 150 31.71 0.84 9.39
N LEU A 151 30.77 0.05 8.86
CA LEU A 151 29.56 -0.34 9.60
C LEU A 151 29.72 -1.74 10.20
N HIS A 152 29.68 -1.81 11.52
CA HIS A 152 29.78 -3.08 12.23
C HIS A 152 28.46 -3.86 12.16
N ARG A 153 28.53 -5.19 11.93
CA ARG A 153 27.37 -6.10 11.85
C ARG A 153 26.32 -5.69 10.81
N PHE A 154 26.69 -4.86 9.84
CA PHE A 154 25.83 -4.42 8.78
C PHE A 154 26.10 -5.26 7.53
N THR A 155 25.04 -5.82 6.96
CA THR A 155 25.08 -6.64 5.73
C THR A 155 24.30 -5.94 4.62
N TRP A 156 24.53 -6.35 3.37
CA TRP A 156 23.88 -5.74 2.22
C TRP A 156 22.36 -5.90 2.27
N SER A 157 21.90 -7.03 2.81
CA SER A 157 20.48 -7.34 3.00
C SER A 157 19.78 -6.26 3.82
N HIS A 158 20.42 -5.78 4.89
CA HIS A 158 19.86 -4.72 5.74
C HIS A 158 19.74 -3.38 4.98
N LEU A 159 20.68 -3.06 4.08
CA LEU A 159 20.59 -1.87 3.25
C LEU A 159 19.41 -1.95 2.28
N SER A 160 19.28 -3.07 1.57
CA SER A 160 18.18 -3.27 0.63
C SER A 160 16.83 -3.30 1.33
N GLU A 161 16.75 -3.93 2.50
CA GLU A 161 15.55 -4.00 3.32
C GLU A 161 15.13 -2.61 3.80
N HIS A 162 16.07 -1.82 4.36
CA HIS A 162 15.79 -0.45 4.79
C HIS A 162 15.31 0.42 3.62
N LEU A 163 15.97 0.36 2.46
CA LEU A 163 15.56 1.13 1.28
C LEU A 163 14.20 0.70 0.74
N ALA A 164 13.90 -0.59 0.75
CA ALA A 164 12.60 -1.12 0.34
C ALA A 164 11.50 -0.67 1.31
N PHE A 165 11.76 -0.76 2.61
CA PHE A 165 10.85 -0.33 3.67
C PHE A 165 10.53 1.17 3.54
N GLU A 166 11.54 2.02 3.40
CA GLU A 166 11.35 3.47 3.26
C GLU A 166 10.49 3.81 2.03
N ARG A 167 10.77 3.17 0.88
CA ARG A 167 9.97 3.34 -0.34
C ARG A 167 8.53 2.87 -0.14
N GLN A 168 8.33 1.74 0.53
CA GLN A 168 7.00 1.21 0.81
C GLN A 168 6.21 2.13 1.73
N VAL A 169 6.81 2.61 2.82
CA VAL A 169 6.18 3.57 3.74
C VAL A 169 5.79 4.85 3.01
N ARG A 170 6.69 5.41 2.19
CA ARG A 170 6.40 6.60 1.38
C ARG A 170 5.25 6.34 0.41
N ARG A 171 5.25 5.20 -0.29
CA ARG A 171 4.18 4.82 -1.23
C ARG A 171 2.84 4.64 -0.53
N GLN A 172 2.83 4.03 0.67
CA GLN A 172 1.62 3.84 1.46
C GLN A 172 1.05 5.18 1.95
N ARG A 173 1.91 6.10 2.43
CA ARG A 173 1.48 7.45 2.82
C ARG A 173 0.84 8.21 1.66
N LEU A 174 1.52 8.25 0.51
CA LEU A 174 0.97 8.89 -0.70
C LEU A 174 -0.36 8.26 -1.14
N ARG A 175 -0.48 6.93 -1.05
CA ARG A 175 -1.75 6.24 -1.38
C ARG A 175 -2.86 6.60 -0.40
N ALA A 176 -2.57 6.72 0.89
CA ALA A 176 -3.55 7.13 1.89
C ALA A 176 -3.99 8.59 1.66
N GLU A 177 -3.05 9.49 1.38
CA GLU A 177 -3.34 10.89 1.03
C GLU A 177 -4.20 11.00 -0.22
N VAL A 178 -3.85 10.27 -1.30
CA VAL A 178 -4.65 10.22 -2.53
C VAL A 178 -6.02 9.62 -2.28
N ALA A 179 -6.12 8.55 -1.47
CA ALA A 179 -7.40 7.93 -1.14
C ALA A 179 -8.29 8.87 -0.31
N GLN A 180 -7.71 9.65 0.61
CA GLN A 180 -8.45 10.67 1.36
C GLN A 180 -8.96 11.77 0.43
N ALA A 181 -8.09 12.35 -0.40
CA ALA A 181 -8.48 13.37 -1.37
C ALA A 181 -9.59 12.85 -2.29
N LYS A 182 -9.46 11.62 -2.82
CA LYS A 182 -10.49 10.98 -3.64
C LYS A 182 -11.83 10.88 -2.92
N ARG A 183 -11.84 10.39 -1.67
CA ARG A 183 -13.08 10.31 -0.84
C ARG A 183 -13.76 11.66 -0.68
N GLU A 184 -12.98 12.73 -0.46
CA GLU A 184 -13.51 14.08 -0.32
C GLU A 184 -14.11 14.60 -1.64
N THR A 185 -13.42 14.41 -2.77
CA THR A 185 -13.97 14.74 -4.11
C THR A 185 -15.22 13.93 -4.44
N ASP A 186 -15.20 12.61 -4.21
CA ASP A 186 -16.34 11.73 -4.49
C ASP A 186 -17.55 12.13 -3.64
N PHE A 187 -17.32 12.51 -2.38
CA PHE A 187 -18.37 13.02 -1.50
C PHE A 187 -18.96 14.34 -2.03
N TYR A 188 -18.12 15.26 -2.49
CA TYR A 188 -18.57 16.52 -3.08
C TYR A 188 -19.39 16.28 -4.35
N LEU A 189 -18.91 15.46 -5.29
CA LEU A 189 -19.62 15.10 -6.51
C LEU A 189 -21.00 14.51 -6.21
N ARG A 190 -21.06 13.52 -5.31
CA ARG A 190 -22.34 12.92 -4.89
C ARG A 190 -23.30 13.91 -4.24
N SER A 191 -22.77 14.89 -3.51
CA SER A 191 -23.59 15.92 -2.85
C SER A 191 -24.15 16.91 -3.87
N VAL A 192 -23.36 17.31 -4.86
CA VAL A 192 -23.80 18.17 -5.97
C VAL A 192 -24.84 17.47 -6.83
N GLU A 193 -24.62 16.22 -7.23
CA GLU A 193 -25.61 15.43 -7.98
C GLU A 193 -26.92 15.28 -7.21
N ARG A 194 -26.85 15.04 -5.90
CA ARG A 194 -28.03 14.97 -5.05
C ARG A 194 -28.77 16.31 -5.00
N GLY A 195 -28.04 17.43 -4.87
CA GLY A 195 -28.60 18.77 -4.94
C GLY A 195 -29.31 19.05 -6.26
N GLN A 196 -28.67 18.71 -7.39
CA GLN A 196 -29.27 18.85 -8.73
C GLN A 196 -30.54 18.00 -8.87
N ARG A 197 -30.54 16.75 -8.38
CA ARG A 197 -31.73 15.89 -8.37
C ARG A 197 -32.86 16.46 -7.52
N PHE A 198 -32.55 17.11 -6.39
CA PHE A 198 -33.57 17.77 -5.58
C PHE A 198 -34.17 18.98 -6.30
N LEU A 199 -33.34 19.81 -6.93
CA LEU A 199 -33.82 20.95 -7.73
C LEU A 199 -34.67 20.51 -8.91
N ALA A 200 -34.23 19.50 -9.68
CA ALA A 200 -35.01 18.94 -10.79
C ALA A 200 -36.36 18.35 -10.30
N ALA A 201 -36.37 17.69 -9.13
CA ALA A 201 -37.60 17.15 -8.55
C ALA A 201 -38.54 18.24 -7.97
N GLU A 202 -38.03 19.43 -7.66
CA GLU A 202 -38.80 20.60 -7.25
C GLU A 202 -39.40 21.33 -8.45
N GLU A 203 -38.66 21.42 -9.57
CA GLU A 203 -39.15 21.95 -10.85
C GLU A 203 -40.24 21.04 -11.49
N ASP A 204 -40.22 19.74 -11.19
CA ASP A 204 -41.31 18.80 -11.49
C ASP A 204 -42.58 19.11 -10.66
N SER A 205 -43.26 20.20 -11.00
CA SER A 205 -44.54 20.69 -10.43
C SER A 205 -45.74 19.72 -10.54
N ALA A 206 -45.53 18.53 -11.11
CA ALA A 206 -46.53 17.47 -11.23
C ALA A 206 -46.69 16.61 -9.96
N ARG A 207 -45.83 16.80 -8.93
CA ARG A 207 -45.99 16.09 -7.66
C ARG A 207 -47.10 16.76 -6.83
N PRO A 208 -48.18 16.05 -6.44
CA PRO A 208 -49.17 16.63 -5.56
C PRO A 208 -48.48 17.01 -4.24
N ASN A 209 -48.71 18.23 -3.75
CA ASN A 209 -48.25 18.71 -2.45
C ASN A 209 -48.68 17.72 -1.37
N GLY A 210 -47.80 16.77 -1.06
CA GLY A 210 -48.00 15.76 -0.04
C GLY A 210 -47.91 16.44 1.31
N THR A 211 -49.02 17.01 1.77
CA THR A 211 -49.21 17.32 3.18
C THR A 211 -48.75 16.10 3.96
N TRP A 212 -47.78 16.27 4.85
CA TRP A 212 -47.23 15.22 5.68
C TRP A 212 -48.34 14.69 6.60
N THR A 213 -49.19 13.81 6.08
CA THR A 213 -50.21 13.14 6.87
C THR A 213 -49.50 12.07 7.67
N PHE A 214 -49.44 12.26 8.98
CA PHE A 214 -49.02 11.26 9.95
C PHE A 214 -49.75 9.95 9.64
N ALA A 215 -49.05 8.99 9.03
CA ALA A 215 -49.62 7.70 8.68
C ALA A 215 -49.83 6.91 9.99
N GLN A 216 -51.01 7.04 10.58
CA GLN A 216 -51.41 6.30 11.77
C GLN A 216 -51.27 4.81 11.47
N ARG A 217 -50.52 4.09 12.32
CA ARG A 217 -50.37 2.64 12.18
C ARG A 217 -51.76 2.00 12.28
N PRO A 218 -52.13 1.11 11.35
CA PRO A 218 -53.44 0.47 11.36
C PRO A 218 -53.64 -0.29 12.67
N THR A 219 -54.82 -0.16 13.26
CA THR A 219 -55.15 -0.77 14.56
C THR A 219 -55.16 -2.29 14.44
N GLU A 220 -54.95 -3.00 15.57
CA GLU A 220 -54.91 -4.47 15.56
C GLU A 220 -56.20 -5.10 14.99
N GLN A 221 -57.34 -4.41 15.16
CA GLN A 221 -58.63 -4.81 14.60
C GLN A 221 -58.65 -4.71 13.07
N GLU A 222 -58.08 -3.65 12.48
CA GLU A 222 -57.94 -3.51 11.03
C GLU A 222 -57.00 -4.57 10.46
N LEU A 223 -55.93 -4.91 11.19
CA LEU A 223 -55.02 -5.99 10.80
C LEU A 223 -55.72 -7.36 10.83
N ARG A 224 -56.58 -7.62 11.83
CA ARG A 224 -57.39 -8.86 11.91
C ARG A 224 -58.44 -8.91 10.81
N ALA A 225 -59.14 -7.81 10.54
CA ALA A 225 -60.12 -7.71 9.45
C ALA A 225 -59.47 -7.90 8.07
N ARG A 226 -58.31 -7.27 7.83
CA ARG A 226 -57.53 -7.42 6.60
C ARG A 226 -57.01 -8.84 6.41
N LYS A 227 -56.63 -9.54 7.48
CA LYS A 227 -56.25 -10.95 7.44
C LYS A 227 -57.46 -11.86 7.16
N ALA A 228 -58.63 -11.55 7.74
CA ALA A 228 -59.87 -12.29 7.52
C ALA A 228 -60.45 -12.08 6.10
N ALA A 229 -60.18 -10.95 5.47
CA ALA A 229 -60.57 -10.64 4.09
C ALA A 229 -59.75 -11.38 3.02
N ARG A 230 -58.64 -12.04 3.39
CA ARG A 230 -57.87 -12.87 2.45
C ARG A 230 -58.60 -14.20 2.17
N PRO A 231 -58.43 -14.80 0.98
CA PRO A 231 -59.00 -16.10 0.66
C PRO A 231 -58.60 -17.16 1.72
N GLY A 232 -59.56 -17.89 2.29
CA GLY A 232 -59.35 -18.84 3.39
C GLY A 232 -59.11 -18.22 4.79
N GLY A 233 -59.09 -16.88 4.89
CA GLY A 233 -58.86 -16.16 6.15
C GLY A 233 -60.04 -16.20 7.12
N ARG A 234 -61.27 -16.29 6.60
CA ARG A 234 -62.51 -16.35 7.41
C ARG A 234 -62.59 -17.63 8.27
N GLU A 235 -62.20 -18.77 7.70
CA GLU A 235 -62.19 -20.06 8.43
C GLU A 235 -61.10 -20.08 9.50
N ARG A 236 -59.90 -19.58 9.17
CA ARG A 236 -58.80 -19.42 10.14
C ARG A 236 -59.16 -18.47 11.28
N ALA A 237 -59.87 -17.38 11.00
CA ALA A 237 -60.37 -16.46 12.03
C ALA A 237 -61.44 -17.09 12.91
N ARG A 238 -62.34 -17.91 12.34
CA ARG A 238 -63.32 -18.68 13.12
C ARG A 238 -62.66 -19.71 14.03
N LEU A 239 -61.67 -20.46 13.53
CA LEU A 239 -60.92 -21.44 14.32
C LEU A 239 -60.11 -20.77 15.44
N ALA A 240 -59.48 -19.61 15.17
CA ALA A 240 -58.79 -18.83 16.19
C ALA A 240 -59.74 -18.33 17.29
N ASN A 241 -60.92 -17.81 16.91
CA ASN A 241 -61.93 -17.39 17.87
C ASN A 241 -62.49 -18.58 18.68
N ALA A 242 -62.70 -19.73 18.06
CA ALA A 242 -63.12 -20.95 18.77
C ALA A 242 -62.05 -21.45 19.74
N GLN A 243 -60.78 -21.33 19.37
CA GLN A 243 -59.64 -21.68 20.23
C GLN A 243 -59.49 -20.70 21.41
N ASP A 244 -59.72 -19.40 21.19
CA ASP A 244 -59.72 -18.40 22.25
C ASP A 244 -60.91 -18.58 23.22
N GLN A 245 -62.10 -18.95 22.71
CA GLN A 245 -63.26 -19.33 23.54
C GLN A 245 -63.03 -20.65 24.30
N ALA A 246 -62.34 -21.62 23.71
CA ALA A 246 -61.95 -22.84 24.41
C ALA A 246 -60.91 -22.56 25.51
N ARG A 247 -59.98 -21.62 25.27
CA ARG A 247 -58.99 -21.16 26.27
C ARG A 247 -59.64 -20.42 27.44
N SER A 248 -60.66 -19.60 27.19
CA SER A 248 -61.38 -18.91 28.28
C SER A 248 -62.13 -19.86 29.21
N ASN A 249 -62.51 -21.05 28.73
CA ASN A 249 -63.18 -22.06 29.54
C ASN A 249 -62.22 -22.94 30.36
N ARG A 250 -60.91 -22.94 30.04
CA ARG A 250 -59.90 -23.73 30.77
C ARG A 250 -59.73 -23.27 32.22
N GLY A 251 -59.81 -21.96 32.47
CA GLY A 251 -59.73 -21.39 33.83
C GLY A 251 -61.00 -21.61 34.66
N LEU A 252 -62.16 -21.71 34.02
CA LEU A 252 -63.45 -22.03 34.65
C LEU A 252 -63.54 -23.53 34.99
N LEU A 253 -63.12 -24.41 34.08
CA LEU A 253 -63.12 -25.87 34.29
C LEU A 253 -62.12 -26.30 35.37
N ALA A 254 -60.95 -25.66 35.46
CA ALA A 254 -59.97 -25.91 36.52
C ALA A 254 -60.48 -25.53 37.93
N LYS A 255 -61.39 -24.54 38.02
CA LYS A 255 -62.05 -24.14 39.28
C LYS A 255 -63.19 -25.06 39.69
N ILE A 256 -63.86 -25.72 38.74
CA ILE A 256 -65.02 -26.59 39.01
C ILE A 256 -64.60 -28.03 39.30
N PHE A 257 -63.60 -28.56 38.59
CA PHE A 257 -63.21 -29.98 38.69
C PHE A 257 -61.88 -30.23 39.42
N GLY A 258 -61.17 -29.19 39.84
CA GLY A 258 -59.82 -29.30 40.40
C GLY A 258 -58.77 -29.57 39.33
N ALA A 259 -57.57 -28.99 39.48
CA ALA A 259 -56.48 -29.20 38.54
C ALA A 259 -55.91 -30.62 38.71
N PRO A 260 -55.66 -31.38 37.62
CA PRO A 260 -54.93 -32.65 37.73
C PRO A 260 -53.50 -32.38 38.19
N PRO A 261 -52.92 -33.19 39.10
CA PRO A 261 -51.54 -33.02 39.53
C PRO A 261 -50.57 -33.22 38.35
N PRO A 262 -49.43 -32.51 38.31
CA PRO A 262 -48.47 -32.62 37.24
C PRO A 262 -47.85 -34.03 37.26
N SER A 263 -48.03 -34.80 36.18
CA SER A 263 -47.30 -36.03 35.96
C SER A 263 -45.82 -35.69 35.71
N GLU A 264 -45.01 -35.99 36.71
CA GLU A 264 -43.55 -35.99 36.66
C GLU A 264 -43.10 -37.10 35.68
N SER A 265 -42.77 -36.70 34.45
CA SER A 265 -42.04 -37.57 33.53
C SER A 265 -40.57 -37.52 33.93
N MET A 266 -40.14 -38.61 34.57
CA MET A 266 -38.75 -38.97 34.86
C MET A 266 -37.82 -38.63 33.70
N GLU A 267 -36.74 -37.95 34.06
CA GLU A 267 -35.48 -37.93 33.32
C GLU A 267 -35.00 -39.37 33.08
N GLU A 268 -34.50 -39.62 31.87
CA GLU A 268 -33.22 -40.29 31.54
C GLU A 268 -33.26 -40.77 30.08
N PRO A 269 -32.10 -40.88 29.40
CA PRO A 269 -31.02 -39.90 29.21
C PRO A 269 -30.96 -39.33 27.78
#